data_AF-A0A4V6Y5A7-F1
#
_entry.id   AF-A0A4V6Y5A7-F1
#
_cell.length_a   1.000
_cell.length_b   1.000
_cell.length_c   1.000
_cell.angle_alpha   90.00
_cell.angle_beta   90.00
_cell.angle_gamma   90.00
#
_symmetry.space_group_name_H-M   'P 1'
#
loop_
_entity.id
_entity.type
_entity.pdbx_description
1 polymer ?
#
loop_
_entity_poly.entity_id
_entity_poly.type
_entity_poly.pdbx_seq_one_letter_code
_entity_poly.pdbx_strand_id
1 'polypeptide(L)' 'MSLKGLRFTLEVDGQSSTTFAVVSFRLVQKYSHSFMLEVDVASDSFRQHAEELLEKNATLTLWQG' A
#
# COMPACT_ATOMS: atom_id res chain seq x y z
N MET A 1 -8.29 15.47 12.49
CA MET A 1 -7.08 14.76 12.02
C MET A 1 -5.90 15.71 12.07
N SER A 2 -4.74 15.30 12.62
CA SER A 2 -3.56 16.17 12.77
C SER A 2 -3.05 16.68 11.42
N LEU A 3 -2.77 17.99 11.32
CA LEU A 3 -2.22 18.66 10.12
C LEU A 3 -0.70 18.48 9.95
N LYS A 4 -0.04 17.71 10.82
CA LYS A 4 1.41 17.48 10.81
C LYS A 4 1.71 15.98 10.92
N GLY A 5 2.46 15.44 9.96
CA GLY A 5 2.89 14.03 9.91
C GLY A 5 2.95 13.47 8.49
N LEU A 6 3.77 12.44 8.28
CA LEU A 6 3.77 11.64 7.05
C LEU A 6 2.43 10.92 6.95
N ARG A 7 1.70 11.15 5.85
CA ARG A 7 0.45 10.42 5.57
C ARG A 7 0.69 9.50 4.39
N PHE A 8 0.02 8.36 4.39
CA PHE A 8 0.08 7.43 3.28
C PHE A 8 -1.21 6.62 3.16
N THR A 9 -1.50 6.15 1.96
CA THR A 9 -2.60 5.23 1.64
C THR A 9 -2.11 4.20 0.63
N LEU A 10 -2.70 3.01 0.68
CA LEU A 10 -2.52 1.99 -0.34
C LEU A 10 -3.85 1.76 -1.06
N GLU A 11 -3.84 1.90 -2.37
CA GLU A 11 -4.95 1.50 -3.23
C GLU A 11 -4.55 0.24 -4.00
N VAL A 12 -5.45 -0.73 -4.09
CA VAL A 12 -5.27 -1.97 -4.85
C VAL A 12 -6.48 -2.14 -5.75
N ASP A 13 -6.26 -2.40 -7.04
CA ASP A 13 -7.33 -2.55 -8.02
C ASP A 13 -8.34 -3.62 -7.58
N GLY A 14 -9.63 -3.26 -7.54
CA GLY A 14 -10.72 -4.15 -7.10
C GLY A 14 -10.94 -4.20 -5.59
N GLN A 15 -10.16 -3.47 -4.79
CA GLN A 15 -10.34 -3.36 -3.34
C GLN A 15 -10.88 -1.99 -2.94
N SER A 16 -11.65 -1.92 -1.86
CA SER A 16 -12.06 -0.65 -1.27
C SER A 16 -10.83 0.10 -0.72
N SER A 17 -10.81 1.42 -0.83
CA SER A 17 -9.72 2.26 -0.31
C SER A 17 -9.57 2.22 1.22
N THR A 18 -10.56 1.65 1.91
CA THR A 18 -10.56 1.45 3.38
C THR A 18 -10.22 0.03 3.79
N THR A 19 -10.02 -0.89 2.83
CA THR A 19 -9.72 -2.31 3.10
C THR A 19 -8.40 -2.48 3.84
N PHE A 20 -7.37 -1.72 3.47
CA PHE A 20 -6.01 -1.89 3.98
C PHE A 20 -5.53 -0.63 4.70
N ALA A 21 -5.16 -0.79 5.97
CA ALA A 21 -4.35 0.17 6.71
C ALA A 21 -2.88 -0.21 6.57
N VAL A 22 -2.06 0.69 6.03
CA VAL A 22 -0.61 0.48 5.93
C VAL A 22 0.03 0.60 7.31
N VAL A 23 0.87 -0.38 7.67
CA VAL A 23 1.61 -0.43 8.94
C VAL A 23 3.05 0.02 8.73
N SER A 24 3.70 -0.49 7.70
CA SER A 24 5.07 -0.16 7.31
C SER A 24 5.26 -0.34 5.81
N PHE A 25 6.26 0.32 5.27
CA PHE A 25 6.67 0.09 3.88
C PHE A 25 8.18 0.30 3.73
N ARG A 26 8.74 -0.33 2.70
CA ARG A 26 10.13 -0.17 2.29
C ARG A 26 10.23 -0.16 0.77
N LEU A 27 10.82 0.91 0.24
CA LEU A 27 11.14 1.02 -1.18
C LEU A 27 12.64 0.75 -1.39
N VAL A 28 12.96 -0.23 -2.23
CA VAL A 28 14.31 -0.49 -2.73
C VAL A 28 14.34 -0.26 -4.23
N GLN A 29 15.16 0.69 -4.67
CA GLN A 29 15.27 1.03 -6.07
C GLN A 29 16.70 1.37 -6.45
N LYS A 30 17.06 1.05 -7.71
CA LYS A 30 18.37 1.31 -8.28
C LYS A 30 18.20 1.62 -9.77
N TYR A 31 19.05 2.49 -10.31
CA TYR A 31 19.03 2.82 -11.73
C TYR A 31 19.12 1.58 -12.62
N SER A 32 18.28 1.54 -13.66
CA SER A 32 18.21 0.45 -14.65
C SER A 32 17.90 -0.93 -14.06
N HIS A 33 17.26 -0.99 -12.89
CA HIS A 33 16.74 -2.21 -12.28
C HIS A 33 15.26 -2.02 -11.95
N SER A 34 14.50 -3.11 -11.94
CA SER A 34 13.15 -3.09 -11.37
C SER A 34 13.24 -2.73 -9.89
N PHE A 35 12.31 -1.88 -9.43
CA PHE A 35 12.19 -1.57 -8.01
C PHE A 35 11.44 -2.69 -7.28
N MET A 36 11.58 -2.70 -5.95
CA MET A 36 10.78 -3.52 -5.05
C MET A 36 10.13 -2.61 -4.02
N LEU A 37 8.81 -2.71 -3.91
CA LEU A 37 8.02 -2.03 -2.89
C LEU A 37 7.40 -3.08 -1.98
N GLU A 38 7.87 -3.14 -0.75
CA GLU A 38 7.34 -3.99 0.32
C GLU A 38 6.39 -3.14 1.18
N VAL A 39 5.18 -3.63 1.40
CA VAL A 39 4.15 -2.93 2.19
C VAL A 39 3.50 -3.92 3.13
N ASP A 40 3.62 -3.67 4.44
CA ASP A 40 2.88 -4.40 5.45
C ASP A 40 1.54 -3.71 5.68
N VAL A 41 0.46 -4.48 5.61
CA VAL A 41 -0.91 -3.98 5.79
C VAL A 41 -1.65 -4.75 6.85
N ALA A 42 -2.55 -4.06 7.53
CA ALA A 42 -3.59 -4.66 8.35
C ALA A 42 -4.95 -4.46 7.67
N SER A 43 -5.84 -5.43 7.84
CA SER A 43 -7.24 -5.33 7.42
C SER A 43 -8.13 -5.84 8.54
N ASP A 44 -9.32 -5.27 8.67
CA ASP A 44 -10.38 -5.79 9.53
C ASP A 44 -11.17 -6.93 8.85
N SER A 45 -10.95 -7.15 7.55
CA SER A 45 -11.51 -8.26 6.77
C SER A 45 -10.51 -9.41 6.68
N PHE A 46 -10.94 -10.60 7.11
CA PHE A 46 -10.20 -11.85 6.90
C PHE A 46 -10.49 -12.49 5.52
N ARG A 47 -11.24 -11.83 4.63
CA ARG A 47 -11.73 -12.39 3.36
C ARG A 47 -10.83 -12.15 2.15
N GLN A 48 -9.62 -11.62 2.34
CA GLN A 48 -8.77 -11.27 1.22
C GLN A 48 -8.10 -12.52 0.66
N HIS A 49 -8.75 -13.14 -0.31
CA HIS A 49 -8.22 -14.30 -1.03
C HIS A 49 -7.03 -13.85 -1.90
N ALA A 50 -5.98 -14.68 -1.99
CA ALA A 50 -4.80 -14.34 -2.77
C ALA A 50 -5.14 -13.99 -4.24
N GLU A 51 -6.13 -14.67 -4.81
CA GLU A 51 -6.63 -14.47 -6.17
C GLU A 51 -7.18 -13.05 -6.41
N GLU A 52 -7.67 -12.39 -5.36
CA GLU A 52 -8.22 -11.03 -5.44
C GLU A 52 -7.14 -9.95 -5.31
N LEU A 53 -5.92 -10.32 -4.91
CA LEU A 53 -4.80 -9.41 -4.64
C LEU A 53 -3.62 -9.59 -5.60
N LEU A 54 -3.38 -10.82 -6.05
CA LEU A 54 -2.30 -11.13 -6.98
C LEU A 54 -2.56 -10.49 -8.35
N GLU A 55 -1.48 -10.04 -8.98
CA GLU A 55 -1.49 -9.44 -10.33
C GLU A 55 -2.43 -8.23 -10.46
N LYS A 56 -2.74 -7.55 -9.35
CA LYS A 56 -3.44 -6.26 -9.33
C LYS A 56 -2.44 -5.12 -9.29
N ASN A 57 -2.77 -4.01 -9.93
CA ASN A 57 -2.00 -2.80 -9.71
C ASN A 57 -2.24 -2.31 -8.28
N ALA A 58 -1.18 -1.83 -7.66
CA ALA A 58 -1.23 -1.22 -6.34
C ALA A 58 -0.47 0.11 -6.37
N THR A 59 -1.05 1.12 -5.72
CA THR A 59 -0.46 2.45 -5.62
C THR A 59 -0.34 2.85 -4.16
N LEU A 60 0.90 3.05 -3.70
CA LEU A 60 1.20 3.68 -2.41
C LEU A 60 1.38 5.18 -2.62
N THR A 61 0.47 5.98 -2.08
CA THR A 61 0.57 7.45 -2.11
C THR A 61 1.12 7.94 -0.78
N LEU A 62 2.11 8.84 -0.83
CA LEU A 62 2.67 9.50 0.34
C LEU A 62 2.43 11.00 0.24
N TRP A 63 1.95 11.60 1.33
CA TRP A 63 1.86 13.05 1.47
C TRP A 63 2.83 13.51 2.54
N GLN A 64 3.74 14.38 2.13
CA GLN A 64 4.59 15.14 3.01
C GLN A 64 3.95 16.53 3.17
N GLY A 65 3.55 16.87 4.41
CA GLY A 65 2.97 18.16 4.76
C GLY A 65 3.99 19.27 4.89
#